data_AF-A0A926Y6K4-F1
#
_entry.id   AF-A0A926Y6K4-F1
#
_cell.length_a   1.000
_cell.length_b   1.000
_cell.length_c   1.000
_cell.angle_alpha   90.00
_cell.angle_beta   90.00
_cell.angle_gamma   90.00
#
_symmetry.space_group_name_H-M   'P 1'
#
loop_
_entity.id
_entity.type
_entity.pdbx_description
1 polymer ?
#
loop_
_entity_poly.entity_id
_entity_poly.type
_entity_poly.pdbx_seq_one_letter_code
_entity_poly.pdbx_strand_id
1 'polypeptide(L)'
;GGWQASAKEKREWTELIASYCKGAYQFQGKIWLEYVWRVKNLARDNNNIAAATKYIDDGLVEAGVMADDSLKYIQSPVCHWYVQSNEDMVTVRIANVPIYNGEPLTTLGGSSEFLTAVSTQVQLSKAPWNVPPARLSTPS
;
A
#
# COMPACT_ATOMS: atom_id res chain seq x y z
N GLY A 1 -3.95 -17.88 22.78
CA GLY A 1 -2.57 -17.52 22.39
C GLY A 1 -2.43 -16.97 20.97
N GLY A 2 -3.39 -17.15 20.04
CA GLY A 2 -3.20 -16.74 18.63
C GLY A 2 -3.33 -15.24 18.35
N TRP A 3 -4.19 -14.52 19.08
CA TRP A 3 -4.43 -13.08 18.88
C TRP A 3 -3.19 -12.21 19.14
N GLN A 4 -2.39 -12.57 20.15
CA GLN A 4 -1.18 -11.82 20.52
C GLN A 4 -0.05 -11.99 19.50
N ALA A 5 0.05 -13.17 18.87
CA ALA A 5 1.04 -13.44 17.83
C ALA A 5 0.76 -12.63 16.56
N SER A 6 -0.50 -12.59 16.12
CA SER A 6 -0.92 -11.80 14.95
C SER A 6 -0.79 -10.29 15.17
N ALA A 7 -1.11 -9.79 16.37
CA ALA A 7 -0.93 -8.37 16.71
C ALA A 7 0.56 -7.96 16.73
N LYS A 8 1.44 -8.82 17.24
CA LYS A 8 2.89 -8.58 17.25
C LYS A 8 3.45 -8.53 15.83
N GLU A 9 3.09 -9.50 15.00
CA GLU A 9 3.52 -9.56 13.60
C GLU A 9 3.05 -8.34 12.80
N LYS A 10 1.78 -7.97 12.95
CA LYS A 10 1.22 -6.76 12.37
C LYS A 10 2.09 -5.55 12.71
N ARG A 11 2.39 -5.36 13.99
CA ARG A 11 3.20 -4.24 14.47
C ARG A 11 4.61 -4.25 13.86
N GLU A 12 5.27 -5.41 13.81
CA GLU A 12 6.62 -5.53 13.24
C GLU A 12 6.65 -5.15 11.75
N TRP A 13 5.66 -5.56 10.97
CA TRP A 13 5.56 -5.17 9.56
C TRP A 13 5.25 -3.69 9.40
N THR A 14 4.30 -3.16 10.17
CA THR A 14 3.91 -1.76 10.17
C THR A 14 5.11 -0.85 10.52
N GLU A 15 5.86 -1.16 11.59
CA GLU A 15 7.08 -0.43 11.97
C GLU A 15 8.17 -0.50 10.90
N LEU A 16 8.38 -1.67 10.30
CA LEU A 16 9.35 -1.86 9.21
C LEU A 16 8.98 -0.99 7.99
N ILE A 17 7.71 -0.99 7.59
CA ILE A 17 7.21 -0.20 6.46
C ILE A 17 7.33 1.29 6.77
N ALA A 18 6.98 1.72 7.97
CA ALA A 18 7.14 3.11 8.40
C ALA A 18 8.61 3.55 8.31
N SER A 19 9.55 2.67 8.65
CA SER A 19 10.99 2.95 8.54
C SER A 19 11.45 3.18 7.10
N TYR A 20 10.89 2.45 6.12
CA TYR A 20 11.16 2.66 4.70
C TYR A 20 10.59 3.98 4.17
N CYS A 21 9.55 4.51 4.83
CA CYS A 21 8.86 5.74 4.43
C CYS A 21 9.40 6.99 5.12
N LYS A 22 10.42 6.86 5.99
CA LYS A 22 10.92 7.98 6.79
C LYS A 22 11.43 9.11 5.88
N GLY A 23 10.88 10.31 6.06
CA GLY A 23 11.24 11.49 5.27
C GLY A 23 10.55 11.58 3.91
N ALA A 24 9.63 10.66 3.60
CA ALA A 24 8.76 10.79 2.44
C ALA A 24 7.84 12.01 2.55
N TYR A 25 7.32 12.45 1.40
CA TYR A 25 6.36 13.55 1.34
C TYR A 25 5.10 13.22 2.14
N GLN A 26 4.59 14.22 2.87
CA GLN A 26 3.39 14.10 3.70
C GLN A 26 2.19 14.71 2.97
N PHE A 27 1.23 13.89 2.57
CA PHE A 27 0.05 14.33 1.85
C PHE A 27 -0.98 14.93 2.81
N GLN A 28 -1.39 16.17 2.52
CA GLN A 28 -2.44 16.87 3.24
C GLN A 28 -3.76 16.74 2.47
N GLY A 29 -4.55 15.71 2.78
CA GLY A 29 -5.88 15.51 2.20
C GLY A 29 -6.03 14.21 1.40
N LYS A 30 -6.88 14.25 0.38
CA LYS A 30 -7.23 13.08 -0.42
C LYS A 30 -6.04 12.60 -1.24
N ILE A 31 -5.91 11.28 -1.34
CA ILE A 31 -4.85 10.61 -2.09
C ILE A 31 -5.39 9.52 -3.00
N TRP A 32 -4.64 9.21 -4.04
CA TRP A 32 -4.83 8.06 -4.91
C TRP A 32 -3.64 7.12 -4.78
N LEU A 33 -3.93 5.83 -4.73
CA LEU A 33 -2.96 4.76 -4.48
C LEU A 33 -2.93 3.77 -5.64
N GLU A 34 -1.72 3.35 -6.01
CA GLU A 34 -1.51 2.14 -6.79
C GLU A 34 -0.45 1.26 -6.15
N TYR A 35 -0.70 -0.05 -6.12
CA TYR A 35 0.28 -1.05 -5.69
C TYR A 35 0.81 -1.80 -6.91
N VAL A 36 2.12 -1.78 -7.10
CA VAL A 36 2.82 -2.58 -8.10
C VAL A 36 3.52 -3.74 -7.41
N TRP A 37 2.90 -4.90 -7.47
CA TRP A 37 3.36 -6.14 -6.87
C TRP A 37 4.26 -6.89 -7.85
N ARG A 38 5.55 -6.96 -7.53
CA ARG A 38 6.50 -7.83 -8.20
C ARG A 38 6.55 -9.15 -7.43
N VAL A 39 6.22 -10.24 -8.10
CA VAL A 39 6.09 -11.56 -7.46
C VAL A 39 6.89 -12.63 -8.20
N LYS A 40 7.54 -13.51 -7.45
CA LYS A 40 8.25 -14.68 -8.01
C LYS A 40 7.31 -15.67 -8.68
N ASN A 41 6.12 -15.82 -8.10
CA ASN A 41 5.11 -16.76 -8.56
C ASN A 41 3.76 -16.06 -8.59
N LEU A 42 3.06 -16.14 -9.73
CA LEU A 42 1.72 -15.60 -9.93
C LEU A 42 0.62 -16.47 -9.32
N ALA A 43 0.94 -17.67 -8.84
CA ALA A 43 -0.01 -18.55 -8.14
C ALA A 43 -0.36 -18.08 -6.71
N ARG A 44 -0.03 -16.84 -6.34
CA ARG A 44 -0.35 -16.29 -5.01
C ARG A 44 -1.83 -15.93 -4.89
N ASP A 45 -2.38 -16.17 -3.70
CA ASP A 45 -3.76 -15.81 -3.38
C ASP A 45 -3.92 -14.28 -3.29
N ASN A 46 -4.94 -13.77 -3.99
CA ASN A 46 -5.35 -12.37 -3.93
C ASN A 46 -5.73 -11.94 -2.50
N ASN A 47 -6.30 -12.83 -1.68
CA ASN A 47 -6.63 -12.51 -0.28
C ASN A 47 -5.39 -12.19 0.56
N ASN A 48 -4.25 -12.83 0.25
CA ASN A 48 -2.99 -12.52 0.92
C ASN A 48 -2.44 -11.15 0.48
N ILE A 49 -2.69 -10.75 -0.76
CA ILE A 49 -2.35 -9.41 -1.25
C ILE A 49 -3.20 -8.34 -0.56
N ALA A 50 -4.50 -8.60 -0.38
CA ALA A 50 -5.39 -7.70 0.36
C ALA A 50 -5.04 -7.61 1.85
N ALA A 51 -4.59 -8.69 2.47
CA ALA A 51 -4.07 -8.63 3.85
C ALA A 51 -2.77 -7.79 3.91
N ALA A 52 -1.90 -7.94 2.91
CA ALA A 52 -0.65 -7.21 2.82
C ALA A 52 -0.83 -5.70 2.65
N THR A 53 -1.83 -5.23 1.89
CA THR A 53 -2.11 -3.78 1.77
C THR A 53 -2.37 -3.14 3.12
N LYS A 54 -3.07 -3.83 4.04
CA LYS A 54 -3.37 -3.26 5.35
C LYS A 54 -2.11 -2.93 6.16
N TYR A 55 -1.08 -3.77 6.11
CA TYR A 55 0.19 -3.48 6.80
C TYR A 55 0.91 -2.29 6.16
N ILE A 56 0.83 -2.18 4.84
CA ILE A 56 1.41 -1.07 4.08
C ILE A 56 0.73 0.23 4.46
N ASP A 57 -0.60 0.24 4.46
CA ASP A 57 -1.40 1.42 4.78
C ASP A 57 -1.16 1.87 6.22
N ASP A 58 -1.12 0.93 7.17
CA ASP A 58 -0.77 1.23 8.57
C ASP A 58 0.64 1.84 8.67
N GLY A 59 1.63 1.32 7.94
CA GLY A 59 2.99 1.85 7.94
C GLY A 59 3.10 3.24 7.28
N LEU A 60 2.31 3.51 6.24
CA LEU A 60 2.23 4.83 5.60
C LEU A 60 1.62 5.87 6.54
N VAL A 61 0.58 5.49 7.31
CA VAL A 61 0.00 6.33 8.36
C VAL A 61 1.01 6.57 9.49
N GLU A 62 1.68 5.53 9.98
CA GLU A 62 2.68 5.66 11.05
C GLU A 62 3.87 6.55 10.64
N ALA A 63 4.30 6.48 9.38
CA ALA A 63 5.34 7.36 8.84
C ALA A 63 4.86 8.80 8.56
N GLY A 64 3.56 9.07 8.68
CA GLY A 64 2.96 10.37 8.38
C GLY A 64 2.86 10.70 6.88
N VAL A 65 3.01 9.70 6.00
CA VAL A 65 2.84 9.89 4.55
C VAL A 65 1.40 10.28 4.22
N MET A 66 0.44 9.65 4.92
CA MET A 66 -0.97 9.99 4.84
C MET A 66 -1.58 10.10 6.22
N ALA A 67 -2.66 10.87 6.36
CA ALA A 67 -3.26 11.14 7.66
C ALA A 67 -3.99 9.92 8.27
N ASP A 68 -4.62 9.10 7.43
CA ASP A 68 -5.47 7.98 7.82
C ASP A 68 -5.81 7.13 6.57
N ASP A 69 -6.08 5.84 6.73
CA ASP A 69 -6.36 4.88 5.64
C ASP A 69 -7.86 4.71 5.34
N SER A 70 -8.72 5.53 5.94
CA SER A 70 -10.15 5.50 5.66
C SER A 70 -10.50 6.02 4.25
N LEU A 71 -11.73 5.67 3.82
CA LEU A 71 -12.34 6.14 2.56
C LEU A 71 -12.48 7.67 2.47
N LYS A 72 -12.28 8.39 3.58
CA LYS A 72 -12.22 9.86 3.59
C LYS A 72 -10.98 10.37 2.85
N TYR A 73 -9.85 9.66 2.96
CA TYR A 73 -8.56 10.07 2.42
C TYR A 73 -8.18 9.24 1.19
N ILE A 74 -8.30 7.91 1.25
CA ILE A 74 -7.98 7.04 0.12
C ILE A 74 -9.14 7.07 -0.88
N GLN A 75 -8.89 7.58 -2.08
CA GLN A 75 -9.88 7.68 -3.14
C GLN A 75 -9.81 6.46 -4.08
N SER A 76 -10.98 6.07 -4.59
CA SER A 76 -11.10 5.02 -5.60
C SER A 76 -10.80 5.55 -7.02
N PRO A 77 -10.35 4.68 -7.95
CA PRO A 77 -10.01 3.27 -7.73
C PRO A 77 -8.65 3.12 -7.01
N VAL A 78 -8.52 2.05 -6.24
CA VAL A 78 -7.22 1.58 -5.72
C VAL A 78 -6.73 0.50 -6.68
N CYS A 79 -5.68 0.81 -7.46
CA CYS A 79 -5.21 -0.08 -8.52
C CYS A 79 -4.15 -1.06 -8.02
N HIS A 80 -4.23 -2.31 -8.48
CA HIS A 80 -3.25 -3.35 -8.23
C HIS A 80 -2.67 -3.84 -9.55
N TRP A 81 -1.35 -3.77 -9.66
CA TRP A 81 -0.59 -4.24 -10.83
C TRP A 81 0.25 -5.44 -10.41
N TYR A 82 0.18 -6.53 -11.17
CA TYR A 82 0.95 -7.75 -10.88
C TYR A 82 1.97 -8.01 -11.98
N VAL A 83 3.23 -8.14 -11.59
CA VAL A 83 4.35 -8.35 -12.51
C VAL A 83 5.18 -9.52 -12.01
N GLN A 84 5.47 -10.49 -12.88
CA GLN A 84 6.38 -11.57 -12.53
C GLN A 84 7.82 -11.02 -12.45
N SER A 85 8.56 -11.43 -11.42
CA SER A 85 9.91 -10.93 -11.12
C SER A 85 10.73 -12.03 -10.44
N ASN A 86 12.06 -11.93 -10.46
CA ASN A 86 12.92 -12.86 -9.71
C ASN A 86 12.95 -12.56 -8.20
N GLU A 87 12.39 -11.42 -7.81
CA GLU A 87 12.34 -10.90 -6.44
C GLU A 87 10.93 -10.45 -6.07
N ASP A 88 10.59 -10.66 -4.81
CA ASP A 88 9.30 -10.25 -4.24
C ASP A 88 9.41 -8.83 -3.68
N MET A 89 8.62 -7.92 -4.23
CA MET A 89 8.70 -6.50 -3.91
C MET A 89 7.34 -5.85 -4.16
N VAL A 90 7.09 -4.75 -3.46
CA VAL A 90 5.98 -3.86 -3.78
C VAL A 90 6.46 -2.43 -3.92
N THR A 91 5.96 -1.75 -4.94
CA THR A 91 6.06 -0.30 -5.08
C THR A 91 4.68 0.29 -4.87
N VAL A 92 4.56 1.21 -3.93
CA VAL A 92 3.34 1.97 -3.68
C VAL A 92 3.51 3.34 -4.31
N ARG A 93 2.60 3.69 -5.22
CA ARG A 93 2.53 5.02 -5.83
C ARG A 93 1.43 5.80 -5.13
N ILE A 94 1.76 7.03 -4.75
CA ILE A 94 0.85 7.90 -3.99
C ILE A 94 0.84 9.26 -4.66
N ALA A 95 -0.35 9.81 -4.89
CA ALA A 95 -0.52 11.14 -5.48
C ALA A 95 -1.68 11.91 -4.84
N ASN A 96 -1.62 13.24 -4.89
CA ASN A 96 -2.71 14.15 -4.51
C ASN A 96 -3.72 14.40 -5.65
N VAL A 97 -3.55 13.72 -6.78
CA VAL A 97 -4.43 13.75 -7.95
C VAL A 97 -4.70 12.31 -8.40
N PRO A 98 -5.79 12.05 -9.16
CA PRO A 98 -6.03 10.76 -9.73
C PRO A 98 -4.85 10.30 -10.60
N ILE A 99 -4.42 9.05 -10.41
CA ILE A 99 -3.33 8.42 -11.18
C ILE A 99 -3.80 7.11 -11.80
N TYR A 100 -3.25 6.78 -12.97
CA TYR A 100 -3.41 5.48 -13.62
C TYR A 100 -2.08 5.04 -14.23
N ASN A 101 -1.61 3.86 -13.82
CA ASN A 101 -0.29 3.35 -14.16
C ASN A 101 0.84 4.36 -13.85
N GLY A 102 0.71 5.07 -12.74
CA GLY A 102 1.68 6.05 -12.24
C GLY A 102 1.59 7.43 -12.90
N GLU A 103 0.73 7.60 -13.90
CA GLU A 103 0.55 8.87 -14.59
C GLU A 103 -0.69 9.61 -14.07
N PRO A 104 -0.59 10.92 -13.77
CA PRO A 104 -1.76 11.73 -13.45
C PRO A 104 -2.80 11.69 -14.57
N LEU A 105 -4.05 11.39 -14.21
CA LEU A 105 -5.16 11.52 -15.13
C LEU A 105 -5.44 13.01 -15.34
N THR A 106 -4.96 13.55 -16.45
CA THR A 106 -5.33 14.91 -16.86
C THR A 106 -6.80 14.87 -17.31
N THR A 107 -7.65 15.73 -16.74
CA THR A 107 -9.02 15.88 -17.21
C THR A 107 -8.99 16.33 -18.67
N LEU A 108 -9.49 15.48 -19.58
CA LEU A 108 -9.87 15.89 -20.92
C LEU A 108 -11.00 16.92 -20.80
N GLY A 109 -10.66 18.21 -20.78
CA GLY A 109 -11.62 19.32 -20.87
C GLY A 109 -12.07 19.92 -19.54
N GLY A 110 -11.17 20.59 -18.83
CA GLY A 110 -11.55 21.47 -17.72
C GLY A 110 -10.34 22.25 -17.23
N SER A 111 -10.51 23.57 -17.07
CA SER A 111 -9.48 24.56 -16.73
C SER A 111 -8.41 24.05 -15.77
N SER A 112 -7.16 24.27 -16.18
CA SER A 112 -5.94 24.15 -15.40
C SER A 112 -5.99 25.07 -14.17
N GLU A 113 -6.71 24.68 -13.14
CA GLU A 113 -6.24 25.02 -11.80
C GLU A 113 -5.06 24.10 -11.54
N PHE A 114 -3.87 24.68 -11.58
CA PHE A 114 -2.61 24.01 -11.25
C PHE A 114 -2.63 23.59 -9.78
N LEU A 115 -3.39 22.55 -9.43
CA LEU A 115 -2.99 21.70 -8.33
C LEU A 115 -1.65 21.11 -8.78
N THR A 116 -0.55 21.61 -8.22
CA THR A 116 0.77 21.02 -8.43
C THR A 116 0.64 19.54 -8.07
N ALA A 117 0.70 18.68 -9.09
CA ALA A 117 0.66 17.25 -8.89
C ALA A 117 1.92 16.87 -8.11
N VAL A 118 1.73 16.37 -6.90
CA VAL A 118 2.79 15.79 -6.10
C VAL A 118 2.57 14.30 -6.09
N SER A 119 3.59 13.56 -6.51
CA SER A 119 3.60 12.11 -6.45
C SER A 119 4.88 11.62 -5.78
N THR A 120 4.77 10.56 -5.00
CA THR A 120 5.93 9.85 -4.47
C THR A 120 5.76 8.34 -4.69
N GLN A 121 6.88 7.63 -4.64
CA GLN A 121 6.90 6.18 -4.69
C GLN A 121 7.68 5.63 -3.51
N VAL A 122 7.08 4.68 -2.81
CA VAL A 122 7.75 3.92 -1.74
C VAL A 122 7.97 2.51 -2.26
N GLN A 123 9.21 2.03 -2.19
CA GLN A 123 9.56 0.67 -2.54
C GLN A 123 9.86 -0.14 -1.27
N LEU A 124 9.19 -1.27 -1.13
CA LEU A 124 9.40 -2.23 -0.05
C LEU A 124 10.09 -3.47 -0.64
N SER A 125 11.37 -3.65 -0.31
CA SER A 125 12.22 -4.76 -0.81
C SER A 125 11.88 -6.13 -0.20
N LYS A 126 10.98 -6.16 0.79
CA LYS A 126 10.32 -7.36 1.28
C LYS A 126 8.83 -7.08 1.33
N ALA A 127 8.08 -7.74 0.47
CA ALA A 127 6.63 -7.61 0.54
C ALA A 127 6.06 -8.50 1.66
N PRO A 128 5.06 -8.01 2.42
CA PRO A 128 4.62 -8.61 3.69
C PRO A 128 3.67 -9.80 3.47
N TRP A 129 4.12 -10.80 2.71
CA TRP A 129 3.34 -11.99 2.36
C TRP A 129 3.49 -13.13 3.36
N ASN A 130 4.53 -13.10 4.19
CA ASN A 130 4.88 -14.19 5.10
C ASN A 130 4.04 -14.19 6.39
N VAL A 131 2.82 -13.68 6.30
CA VAL A 131 1.81 -13.97 7.32
C VAL A 131 1.45 -15.44 7.14
N PRO A 132 1.78 -16.34 8.09
CA PRO A 132 1.21 -17.68 8.04
C PRO A 132 -0.31 -17.50 7.99
N PRO A 133 -1.05 -18.21 7.10
CA PRO A 133 -2.50 -18.18 7.18
C PRO A 133 -2.84 -18.50 8.62
N ALA A 134 -3.60 -17.60 9.27
CA ALA A 134 -4.10 -17.86 10.60
C ALA A 134 -4.73 -19.25 10.54
N ARG A 135 -4.09 -20.26 11.15
CA ARG A 135 -4.67 -21.59 11.24
C ARG A 135 -6.01 -21.36 11.90
N LEU A 136 -7.08 -21.51 11.13
CA LEU A 136 -8.41 -21.72 11.68
C LEU A 136 -8.25 -22.94 12.59
N SER A 137 -8.15 -22.70 13.90
CA SER A 137 -8.28 -23.75 14.88
C SER A 137 -9.70 -24.28 14.72
N THR A 138 -9.82 -25.47 14.13
CA THR A 138 -11.06 -26.25 14.22
C THR A 138 -11.38 -26.43 15.70
N PRO A 139 -12.60 -26.13 16.16
CA PRO A 139 -12.98 -26.47 17.52
C PRO A 139 -12.99 -27.99 17.66
N SER A 140 -12.30 -28.49 18.67
CA SER A 140 -12.50 -29.82 19.25
C SER A 140 -13.72 -29.82 20.16
#